data_AF-A0A2D8KZT3-F1
#
_entry.id   AF-A0A2D8KZT3-F1
#
_cell.length_a   1.000
_cell.length_b   1.000
_cell.length_c   1.000
_cell.angle_alpha   90.00
_cell.angle_beta   90.00
_cell.angle_gamma   90.00
#
_symmetry.space_group_name_H-M   'P 1'
#
loop_
_entity.id
_entity.type
_entity.pdbx_description
1 polymer ?
#
loop_
_entity_poly.entity_id
_entity_poly.type
_entity_poly.pdbx_seq_one_letter_code
_entity_poly.pdbx_strand_id
1 'polypeptide(L)' 'MKRAVLMIIDGLRADMVTPTLTPNLCQIARTGRLFRQHRSVFPSATRVNSASIATGCLPITHGLFGNAIALDEGDGL' A
#
# COMPACT_ATOMS: atom_id res chain seq x y z
N MET A 1 -7.63 22.90 15.05
CA MET A 1 -7.44 21.43 15.02
C MET A 1 -6.52 21.07 13.86
N LYS A 2 -5.54 20.18 14.07
CA LYS A 2 -4.70 19.66 12.97
C LYS A 2 -5.46 18.56 12.23
N ARG A 3 -5.38 18.54 10.91
CA ARG A 3 -5.98 17.52 10.04
C ARG A 3 -4.87 16.76 9.33
N ALA A 4 -5.08 15.46 9.12
CA ALA A 4 -4.18 14.62 8.33
C ALA A 4 -4.93 14.09 7.11
N VAL A 5 -4.23 13.99 5.99
CA VAL A 5 -4.72 13.38 4.75
C VAL A 5 -3.76 12.27 4.35
N LEU A 6 -4.28 11.06 4.19
CA LEU A 6 -3.53 9.93 3.63
C LEU A 6 -3.96 9.72 2.18
N MET A 7 -3.02 9.87 1.25
CA MET A 7 -3.24 9.61 -0.18
C MET A 7 -2.59 8.28 -0.54
N ILE A 8 -3.39 7.34 -1.03
CA ILE A 8 -2.94 6.04 -1.54
C ILE A 8 -3.12 6.04 -3.05
N ILE A 9 -2.03 5.80 -3.79
CA ILE A 9 -2.04 5.71 -5.25
C ILE A 9 -1.69 4.25 -5.60
N ASP A 10 -2.70 3.46 -5.94
CA ASP A 10 -2.52 2.04 -6.24
C ASP A 10 -1.66 1.86 -7.51
N GLY A 11 -0.77 0.87 -7.48
CA GLY A 11 0.14 0.56 -8.59
C GLY A 11 1.24 1.60 -8.87
N LEU A 12 1.40 2.65 -8.05
CA LEU A 12 2.46 3.65 -8.25
C LEU A 12 3.85 3.08 -7.88
N ARG A 13 4.58 2.59 -8.87
CA ARG A 13 5.98 2.20 -8.70
C ARG A 13 6.88 3.42 -8.49
N ALA A 14 7.96 3.25 -7.74
CA ALA A 14 8.88 4.34 -7.42
C ALA A 14 9.55 4.96 -8.66
N ASP A 15 9.75 4.18 -9.73
CA ASP A 15 10.33 4.63 -11.00
C ASP A 15 9.35 5.43 -11.88
N MET A 16 8.06 5.45 -11.54
CA MET A 16 7.07 6.33 -12.18
C MET A 16 7.06 7.75 -11.60
N VAL A 17 7.78 7.98 -10.50
CA VAL A 17 7.88 9.29 -9.86
C VAL A 17 8.97 10.14 -10.53
N THR A 18 8.62 10.71 -11.69
CA THR A 18 9.54 11.51 -12.52
C THR A 18 8.94 12.88 -12.83
N PRO A 19 9.77 13.92 -13.10
CA PRO A 19 9.27 15.24 -13.46
C PRO A 19 8.35 15.25 -14.69
N THR A 20 8.55 14.30 -15.62
CA THR A 20 7.76 14.18 -16.85
C THR A 20 6.40 13.51 -16.61
N LEU A 21 6.35 12.44 -15.80
CA LEU A 21 5.12 11.67 -15.60
C LEU A 21 4.26 12.21 -14.45
N THR A 22 4.89 12.64 -13.36
CA THR A 22 4.22 12.99 -12.10
C THR A 22 4.81 14.26 -11.47
N PRO A 23 4.79 15.41 -12.17
CA PRO A 23 5.42 16.66 -11.73
C PRO A 23 4.96 17.12 -10.33
N ASN A 24 3.67 16.97 -10.03
CA ASN A 24 3.10 17.34 -8.72
C ASN A 24 3.61 16.44 -7.58
N LEU A 25 3.79 15.13 -7.83
CA LEU A 25 4.38 14.22 -6.83
C LEU A 25 5.87 14.53 -6.60
N CYS A 26 6.60 14.89 -7.65
CA CYS A 26 7.99 15.35 -7.50
C CYS A 26 8.08 16.65 -6.66
N GLN A 27 7.12 17.56 -6.80
CA GLN A 27 7.06 18.77 -5.96
C GLN A 27 6.81 18.43 -4.49
N ILE A 28 5.87 17.51 -4.20
CA ILE A 28 5.61 17.03 -2.84
C ILE A 28 6.85 16.34 -2.26
N ALA A 29 7.53 15.49 -3.03
CA ALA A 29 8.73 14.79 -2.59
C ALA A 29 9.90 15.73 -2.27
N ARG A 30 10.00 16.88 -2.98
CA ARG A 30 11.02 17.91 -2.74
C ARG A 30 10.80 18.68 -1.43
N THR A 31 9.56 18.92 -1.05
CA THR A 31 9.22 19.68 0.17
C THR A 31 8.95 18.79 1.38
N GLY A 32 8.73 17.49 1.16
CA GLY A 32 8.50 16.48 2.17
C GLY A 32 9.69 15.56 2.44
N ARG A 33 9.40 14.39 3.00
CA ARG A 33 10.38 13.33 3.25
C ARG A 33 10.06 12.10 2.41
N LEU A 34 11.07 11.60 1.69
CA LEU A 34 10.96 10.39 0.89
C LEU A 34 11.60 9.20 1.62
N PHE A 35 10.86 8.10 1.75
CA PHE A 35 11.34 6.85 2.34
C PHE A 35 11.79 5.87 1.23
N ARG A 36 13.04 5.99 0.78
CA ARG A 36 13.59 5.18 -0.33
C ARG A 36 13.65 3.66 -0.07
N GLN A 37 13.65 3.28 1.22
CA GLN A 37 13.67 1.88 1.64
C GLN A 37 12.27 1.32 1.93
N HIS A 38 11.19 2.08 1.65
CA HIS A 38 9.84 1.56 1.75
C HIS A 38 9.65 0.34 0.84
N ARG A 39 8.97 -0.68 1.35
CA ARG A 39 8.61 -1.91 0.65
C ARG A 39 7.17 -2.26 0.96
N SER A 40 6.50 -2.83 -0.03
CA SER A 40 5.20 -3.46 0.13
C SER A 40 5.32 -4.71 1.01
N VAL A 41 4.22 -5.09 1.65
CA VAL A 41 4.11 -6.43 2.27
C VAL A 41 3.98 -7.50 1.19
N PHE A 42 4.32 -8.75 1.53
CA PHE A 42 4.07 -9.89 0.65
C PHE A 42 2.75 -10.58 0.99
N PRO A 43 1.92 -10.96 -0.02
CA PRO A 43 2.08 -10.64 -1.44
C PRO A 43 1.75 -9.16 -1.73
N SER A 44 2.36 -8.61 -2.77
CA SER A 44 2.21 -7.20 -3.16
C SER A 44 0.88 -6.94 -3.89
N ALA A 45 -0.23 -7.36 -3.27
CA ALA A 45 -1.59 -7.21 -3.78
C ALA A 45 -2.33 -6.07 -3.06
N THR A 46 -3.27 -5.42 -3.76
CA THR A 46 -4.00 -4.23 -3.30
C THR A 46 -4.68 -4.43 -1.93
N ARG A 47 -5.48 -5.49 -1.77
CA ARG A 47 -6.23 -5.75 -0.52
C ARG A 47 -5.31 -6.05 0.65
N VAL A 48 -4.21 -6.75 0.37
CA VAL A 48 -3.19 -7.10 1.37
C VAL A 48 -2.50 -5.84 1.89
N ASN A 49 -2.01 -4.99 0.98
CA ASN A 49 -1.33 -3.74 1.35
C ASN A 49 -2.26 -2.74 2.03
N SER A 50 -3.49 -2.59 1.54
CA SER A 50 -4.46 -1.67 2.13
C SER A 50 -4.77 -2.03 3.58
N ALA A 51 -4.92 -3.33 3.86
CA ALA A 51 -5.14 -3.82 5.22
C ALA A 51 -3.92 -3.60 6.12
N SER A 52 -2.71 -3.85 5.62
CA SER A 52 -1.48 -3.59 6.38
C SER A 52 -1.27 -2.09 6.66
N ILE A 53 -1.61 -1.20 5.73
CA ILE A 53 -1.55 0.26 5.94
C ILE A 53 -2.56 0.70 7.01
N ALA A 54 -3.79 0.19 6.95
CA ALA A 54 -4.86 0.58 7.88
C ALA A 54 -4.64 0.08 9.30
N THR A 55 -4.01 -1.09 9.45
CA THR A 55 -3.85 -1.77 10.75
C THR A 55 -2.45 -1.65 11.35
N GLY A 56 -1.43 -1.38 10.51
CA GLY A 56 -0.03 -1.49 10.92
C GLY A 56 0.46 -2.93 11.10
N CYS A 57 -0.37 -3.94 10.76
CA CYS A 57 -0.07 -5.34 10.97
C CYS A 57 0.39 -6.04 9.67
N LEU A 58 1.10 -7.16 9.81
CA LEU A 58 1.44 -8.05 8.70
C LEU A 58 0.23 -8.92 8.28
N PRO A 59 0.22 -9.49 7.07
CA PRO A 59 -0.89 -10.31 6.57
C PRO A 59 -1.29 -11.48 7.46
N ILE A 60 -0.31 -12.12 8.12
CA ILE A 60 -0.55 -13.19 9.09
C ILE A 60 -1.45 -12.77 10.27
N THR A 61 -1.44 -11.48 10.62
CA THR A 61 -2.22 -10.96 11.75
C THR A 61 -3.60 -10.47 11.31
N HIS A 62 -3.70 -9.82 10.14
CA HIS A 62 -4.98 -9.26 9.67
C HIS A 62 -5.78 -10.19 8.74
N GLY A 63 -5.26 -11.37 8.38
CA GLY A 63 -6.00 -12.44 7.69
C GLY A 63 -6.32 -12.21 6.21
N LEU A 64 -5.89 -11.07 5.63
CA LEU A 64 -6.08 -10.77 4.21
C LEU A 64 -4.83 -11.15 3.44
N PHE A 65 -4.81 -12.38 2.91
CA PHE A 65 -3.64 -12.98 2.25
C PHE A 65 -3.56 -12.74 0.74
N GLY A 66 -4.62 -12.23 0.12
CA GLY A 66 -4.66 -11.99 -1.31
C GLY A 66 -5.85 -11.11 -1.72
N ASN A 67 -5.92 -10.75 -2.99
CA ASN A 67 -7.09 -10.06 -3.54
C ASN A 67 -8.30 -11.00 -3.62
N ALA A 68 -8.06 -12.25 -3.99
CA ALA A 68 -9.00 -13.36 -3.89
C ALA A 68 -8.43 -14.39 -2.91
N ILE A 69 -9.28 -14.92 -2.04
CA ILE A 69 -8.95 -15.98 -1.09
C ILE A 69 -10.06 -17.03 -1.16
N ALA A 70 -9.68 -18.30 -1.08
CA ALA A 70 -10.62 -19.36 -0.77
C ALA A 70 -10.73 -19.46 0.76
N LEU A 71 -11.95 -19.42 1.27
CA LEU A 71 -12.24 -19.67 2.67
C LEU A 71 -12.74 -21.11 2.77
N ASP A 72 -12.13 -21.89 3.64
CA ASP A 72 -12.67 -23.17 4.06
C ASP A 72 -13.60 -22.89 5.24
N GLU A 73 -14.91 -23.09 5.04
CA GLU A 73 -15.93 -22.92 6.07
C GLU A 73 -16.09 -24.18 6.95
N GLY A 74 -15.32 -25.24 6.69
CA GLY A 74 -15.28 -26.45 7.51
C GLY A 74 -16.19 -27.58 7.03
N ASP A 75 -16.91 -27.40 5.92
CA ASP A 75 -17.77 -28.43 5.32
C ASP A 75 -17.02 -29.39 4.37
N GLY A 76 -15.72 -29.16 4.15
CA GLY A 76 -14.88 -29.94 3.23
C GLY A 76 -15.18 -29.65 1.75
N LEU A 77 -14.32 -30.19 0.87
CA LEU A 77 -14.60 -30.28 -0.57
C LEU A 77 -15.58 -31.42 -0.86
#